data_AF-A0A518H786-F1
#
_entry.id   AF-A0A518H786-F1
#
_cell.length_a   1.000
_cell.length_b   1.000
_cell.length_c   1.000
_cell.angle_alpha   90.00
_cell.angle_beta   90.00
_cell.angle_gamma   90.00
#
_symmetry.space_group_name_H-M   'P 1'
#
loop_
_entity.id
_entity.type
_entity.pdbx_description
1 polymer ?
#
loop_
_entity_poly.entity_id
_entity_poly.type
_entity_poly.pdbx_seq_one_letter_code
_entity_poly.pdbx_strand_id
1 'polypeptide(L)'
;MTTGSPLGQLADLLRRVEAKTRTQELIEELELAAEQLRITEEATRAVEDRSRQVRPARQRELELAEGDEVLLKELIRRTAQNRMLMGQEEFREAERLVEISRVEIDRRREEAQSELEEVQDALDVARIELRAALDRYHHVRRELDRLQVPANGYVEQGDRLAQLAEEHFPEFQVRAFAREVEEGTPAFAKLDRREQYSQMRIWIGRLRRFQHAGPGEEERDQLEGVFRRLVSLSKQHEPGYIEAFNRQYVADWEAYIAEARESLRQASEEARRNRELRGEEPAESDHSQAERQESRRLAEQALEHLKALLLIRHDDPKAKADRFRETLSRVVEGYGPPDEELIDVVRGYREWLTGPEFRSLRNALDRYSADEPPADGSPADEATTA
;
A
#
# COMPACT_ATOMS: atom_id res chain seq x y z
N MET A 1 15.42 6.74 -50.31
CA MET A 1 14.33 5.78 -50.58
C MET A 1 14.95 4.48 -51.09
N THR A 2 15.10 3.47 -50.23
CA THR A 2 15.70 2.16 -50.57
C THR A 2 14.82 1.02 -50.05
N THR A 3 13.51 1.19 -50.05
CA THR A 3 12.51 0.24 -49.53
C THR A 3 12.17 -0.88 -50.53
N GLY A 4 13.15 -1.36 -51.33
CA GLY A 4 12.89 -2.36 -52.37
C GLY A 4 14.10 -3.12 -52.93
N SER A 5 15.32 -2.88 -52.43
CA SER A 5 16.49 -3.68 -52.84
C SER A 5 16.57 -4.97 -52.01
N PRO A 6 16.88 -6.14 -52.61
CA PRO A 6 17.10 -7.39 -51.88
C PRO A 6 18.12 -7.26 -50.74
N LEU A 7 19.13 -6.40 -50.91
CA LEU A 7 20.12 -6.09 -49.86
C LEU A 7 19.53 -5.25 -48.71
N GLY A 8 18.59 -4.34 -49.01
CA GLY A 8 17.86 -3.59 -48.00
C GLY A 8 16.90 -4.48 -47.20
N GLN A 9 16.22 -5.42 -47.88
CA GLN A 9 15.38 -6.43 -47.23
C GLN A 9 16.19 -7.37 -46.34
N LEU A 10 17.40 -7.78 -46.77
CA LEU A 10 18.32 -8.57 -45.95
C LEU A 10 18.80 -7.80 -44.71
N ALA A 11 19.16 -6.52 -44.85
CA ALA A 11 19.58 -5.68 -43.74
C ALA A 11 18.45 -5.44 -42.72
N ASP A 12 17.22 -5.24 -43.19
CA ASP A 12 16.04 -5.10 -42.32
C ASP A 12 15.69 -6.42 -41.62
N LEU A 13 15.88 -7.57 -42.30
CA LEU A 13 15.68 -8.89 -41.70
C LEU A 13 16.73 -9.15 -40.62
N LEU A 14 18.01 -8.86 -40.88
CA LEU A 14 19.09 -8.99 -39.90
C LEU A 14 18.84 -8.11 -38.66
N ARG A 15 18.45 -6.84 -38.84
CA ARG A 15 18.09 -5.96 -37.70
C ARG A 15 16.94 -6.50 -36.87
N ARG A 16 15.92 -7.09 -37.51
CA ARG A 16 14.79 -7.70 -36.79
C ARG A 16 15.22 -8.96 -36.04
N VAL A 17 16.11 -9.76 -36.61
CA VAL A 17 16.65 -10.95 -35.93
C VAL A 17 17.53 -10.54 -34.76
N GLU A 18 18.45 -9.59 -34.93
CA GLU A 18 19.29 -9.06 -33.86
C GLU A 18 18.46 -8.46 -32.72
N ALA A 19 17.41 -7.69 -33.03
CA ALA A 19 16.50 -7.15 -32.02
C ALA A 19 15.74 -8.24 -31.26
N LYS A 20 15.32 -9.31 -31.96
CA LYS A 20 14.68 -10.47 -31.33
C LYS A 20 15.63 -11.24 -30.43
N THR A 21 16.85 -11.52 -30.90
CA THR A 21 17.88 -12.20 -30.10
C THR A 21 18.21 -11.37 -28.86
N ARG A 22 18.40 -10.06 -29.00
CA ARG A 22 18.66 -9.17 -27.86
C ARG A 22 17.51 -9.13 -26.85
N THR A 23 16.28 -9.15 -27.34
CA THR A 23 15.10 -9.23 -26.48
C THR A 23 15.08 -10.54 -25.71
N GLN A 24 15.37 -11.66 -26.37
CA GLN A 24 15.43 -12.97 -25.74
C GLN A 24 16.54 -13.06 -24.68
N GLU A 25 17.73 -12.55 -24.98
CA GLU A 25 18.84 -12.45 -24.02
C GLU A 25 18.42 -11.67 -22.76
N LEU A 26 17.75 -10.52 -22.94
CA LEU A 26 17.29 -9.70 -21.81
C LEU A 26 16.16 -10.36 -21.00
N ILE A 27 15.31 -11.17 -21.63
CA ILE A 27 14.30 -11.96 -20.92
C ILE A 27 14.99 -13.03 -20.06
N GLU A 28 15.93 -13.77 -20.63
CA GLU A 28 16.71 -14.78 -19.91
C GLU A 28 17.51 -14.13 -18.75
N GLU A 29 18.11 -12.96 -18.98
CA GLU A 29 18.80 -12.20 -17.94
C GLU A 29 17.84 -11.69 -16.85
N LEU A 30 16.63 -11.28 -17.22
CA LEU A 30 15.60 -10.86 -16.26
C LEU A 30 15.14 -12.03 -15.39
N GLU A 31 14.94 -13.21 -15.97
CA GLU A 31 14.57 -14.43 -15.24
C GLU A 31 15.66 -14.81 -14.22
N LEU A 32 16.93 -14.76 -14.63
CA LEU A 32 18.06 -15.00 -13.73
C LEU A 32 18.14 -13.93 -12.62
N ALA A 33 17.93 -12.66 -12.96
CA ALA A 33 17.93 -11.57 -11.98
C ALA A 33 16.76 -11.70 -10.99
N ALA A 34 15.57 -12.09 -11.44
CA ALA A 34 14.40 -12.32 -10.62
C ALA A 34 14.60 -13.51 -9.66
N GLU A 35 15.20 -14.60 -10.15
CA GLU A 35 15.50 -15.76 -9.32
C GLU A 35 16.58 -15.43 -8.26
N GLN A 36 17.62 -14.69 -8.64
CA GLN A 36 18.62 -14.22 -7.68
C GLN A 36 17.97 -13.30 -6.63
N LEU A 37 17.09 -12.39 -7.05
CA LEU A 37 16.33 -11.53 -6.15
C LEU A 37 15.50 -12.36 -5.17
N ARG A 38 14.82 -13.41 -5.65
CA ARG A 38 13.99 -14.31 -4.82
C ARG A 38 14.82 -15.00 -3.75
N ILE A 39 15.96 -15.57 -4.13
CA ILE A 39 16.88 -16.23 -3.19
C ILE A 39 17.38 -15.24 -2.14
N THR A 40 17.79 -14.03 -2.55
CA THR A 40 18.26 -13.00 -1.60
C THR A 40 17.17 -12.48 -0.68
N GLU A 41 15.93 -12.42 -1.18
CA GLU A 41 14.76 -11.99 -0.41
C GLU A 41 14.40 -13.01 0.67
N GLU A 42 14.35 -14.30 0.30
CA GLU A 42 14.14 -15.41 1.23
C GLU A 42 15.25 -15.47 2.30
N ALA A 43 16.51 -15.26 1.91
CA ALA A 43 17.63 -15.19 2.84
C ALA A 43 17.50 -13.99 3.79
N THR A 44 17.12 -12.82 3.28
CA THR A 44 16.92 -11.60 4.10
C THR A 44 15.80 -11.81 5.12
N ARG A 45 14.67 -12.39 4.70
CA ARG A 45 13.57 -12.75 5.61
C ARG A 45 14.01 -13.69 6.72
N ALA A 46 14.80 -14.71 6.39
CA ALA A 46 15.31 -15.65 7.40
C ALA A 46 16.19 -14.95 8.45
N VAL A 47 17.04 -14.01 8.03
CA VAL A 47 17.87 -13.21 8.96
C VAL A 47 17.02 -12.26 9.80
N GLU A 48 16.02 -11.62 9.21
CA GLU A 48 15.06 -10.79 9.95
C GLU A 48 14.27 -11.58 10.99
N ASP A 49 13.79 -12.77 10.63
CA ASP A 49 13.07 -13.64 11.55
C ASP A 49 13.96 -14.09 12.71
N ARG A 50 15.23 -14.43 12.44
CA ARG A 50 16.23 -14.68 13.49
C ARG A 50 16.41 -13.45 14.38
N SER A 51 16.51 -12.25 13.81
CA SER A 51 16.67 -11.01 14.56
C SER A 51 15.48 -10.75 15.50
N ARG A 52 14.25 -10.93 15.01
CA ARG A 52 13.02 -10.78 15.81
C ARG A 52 12.97 -11.76 16.99
N GLN A 53 13.56 -12.94 16.87
CA GLN A 53 13.61 -13.95 17.93
C GLN A 53 14.73 -13.68 18.94
N VAL A 54 15.94 -13.38 18.48
CA VAL A 54 17.14 -13.26 19.32
C VAL A 54 17.18 -11.92 20.06
N ARG A 55 16.86 -10.82 19.37
CA ARG A 55 17.05 -9.47 19.90
C ARG A 55 16.33 -9.21 21.22
N PRO A 56 15.05 -9.57 21.41
CA PRO A 56 14.36 -9.31 22.68
C PRO A 56 14.95 -10.11 23.85
N ALA A 57 15.42 -11.34 23.60
CA ALA A 57 16.03 -12.17 24.64
C ALA A 57 17.37 -11.59 25.08
N ARG A 58 18.25 -11.23 24.13
CA ARG A 58 19.57 -10.68 24.43
C ARG A 58 19.52 -9.28 25.02
N GLN A 59 18.57 -8.43 24.59
CA GLN A 59 18.34 -7.14 25.22
C GLN A 59 17.96 -7.28 26.69
N ARG A 60 17.06 -8.22 27.03
CA ARG A 60 16.70 -8.49 28.43
C ARG A 60 17.89 -9.00 29.25
N GLU A 61 18.73 -9.85 28.66
CA GLU A 61 19.94 -10.32 29.34
C GLU A 61 20.93 -9.18 29.64
N LEU A 62 21.05 -8.20 28.74
CA LEU A 62 21.84 -7.00 28.99
C LEU A 62 21.26 -6.15 30.12
N GLU A 63 19.94 -5.91 30.12
CA GLU A 63 19.27 -5.18 31.20
C GLU A 63 19.45 -5.88 32.55
N LEU A 64 19.37 -7.21 32.58
CA LEU A 64 19.63 -8.00 33.79
C LEU A 64 21.09 -7.90 34.23
N ALA A 65 22.06 -7.99 33.30
CA ALA A 65 23.47 -7.84 33.62
C ALA A 65 23.82 -6.43 34.12
N GLU A 66 23.18 -5.39 33.60
CA GLU A 66 23.28 -4.01 34.12
C GLU A 66 22.70 -3.88 35.53
N GLY A 67 21.54 -4.49 35.78
CA GLY A 67 20.95 -4.56 37.11
C GLY A 67 21.84 -5.29 38.12
N ASP A 68 22.41 -6.43 37.72
CA ASP A 68 23.35 -7.22 38.53
C ASP A 68 24.63 -6.41 38.83
N GLU A 69 25.14 -5.63 37.88
CA GLU A 69 26.31 -4.77 38.11
C GLU A 69 26.04 -3.68 39.16
N VAL A 70 24.87 -3.04 39.09
CA VAL A 70 24.45 -2.03 40.08
C VAL A 70 24.33 -2.66 41.46
N LEU A 71 23.68 -3.83 41.55
CA LEU A 71 23.56 -4.58 42.80
C LEU A 71 24.92 -4.98 43.35
N LEU A 72 25.83 -5.47 42.50
CA LEU A 72 27.18 -5.86 42.91
C LEU A 72 27.97 -4.66 43.44
N LYS A 73 27.88 -3.48 42.81
CA LYS A 73 28.51 -2.25 43.31
C LYS A 73 27.99 -1.87 44.70
N GLU A 74 26.69 -2.02 44.94
CA GLU A 74 26.10 -1.79 46.25
C GLU A 74 26.59 -2.81 47.28
N LEU A 75 26.62 -4.10 46.94
CA LEU A 75 27.09 -5.17 47.81
C LEU A 75 28.57 -4.99 48.17
N ILE A 76 29.44 -4.66 47.21
CA ILE A 76 30.85 -4.33 47.46
C ILE A 76 30.96 -3.19 48.49
N ARG A 77 30.17 -2.13 48.32
CA ARG A 77 30.16 -1.00 49.26
C ARG A 77 29.73 -1.44 50.65
N ARG A 78 28.67 -2.26 50.77
CA ARG A 78 28.18 -2.78 52.06
C ARG A 78 29.18 -3.72 52.72
N THR A 79 29.86 -4.58 51.95
CA THR A 79 30.93 -5.46 52.46
C THR A 79 32.11 -4.64 52.99
N ALA A 80 32.50 -3.58 52.29
CA ALA A 80 33.55 -2.67 52.75
C ALA A 80 33.17 -1.94 54.06
N GLN A 81 31.92 -1.48 54.18
CA GLN A 81 31.40 -0.82 55.38
C GLN A 81 31.35 -1.76 56.60
N ASN A 82 31.03 -3.03 56.39
CA ASN A 82 30.91 -4.03 57.46
C ASN A 82 32.21 -4.80 57.73
N ARG A 83 33.33 -4.44 57.11
CA ARG A 83 34.61 -5.16 57.21
C ARG A 83 35.07 -5.43 58.64
N MET A 84 34.86 -4.48 59.55
CA MET A 84 35.25 -4.62 60.97
C MET A 84 34.31 -5.54 61.77
N LEU A 85 33.09 -5.75 61.27
CA LEU A 85 32.07 -6.63 61.88
C LEU A 85 32.12 -8.04 61.30
N MET A 86 32.66 -8.21 60.09
CA MET A 86 32.89 -9.51 59.46
C MET A 86 34.18 -10.13 59.99
N GLY A 87 34.19 -11.45 60.22
CA GLY A 87 35.43 -12.18 60.47
C GLY A 87 36.31 -12.23 59.21
N GLN A 88 37.58 -12.62 59.38
CA GLN A 88 38.53 -12.67 58.26
C GLN A 88 38.17 -13.70 57.19
N GLU A 89 37.53 -14.81 57.58
CA GLU A 89 37.13 -15.87 56.65
C GLU A 89 35.93 -15.43 55.81
N GLU A 90 34.92 -14.83 56.45
CA GLU A 90 33.73 -14.29 55.78
C GLU A 90 34.09 -13.15 54.82
N PHE A 91 35.06 -12.31 55.20
CA PHE A 91 35.53 -11.23 54.33
C PHE A 91 36.27 -11.77 53.09
N ARG A 92 37.15 -12.77 53.27
CA ARG A 92 37.83 -13.43 52.12
C ARG A 92 36.84 -14.14 51.21
N GLU A 93 35.80 -14.77 51.76
CA GLU A 93 34.75 -15.40 50.97
C GLU A 93 33.94 -14.36 50.20
N ALA A 94 33.61 -13.23 50.82
CA ALA A 94 32.95 -12.13 50.12
C ALA A 94 33.80 -11.58 48.96
N GLU A 95 35.13 -11.44 49.13
CA GLU A 95 36.03 -11.04 48.03
C GLU A 95 36.03 -12.06 46.89
N ARG A 96 36.04 -13.37 47.19
CA ARG A 96 35.93 -14.43 46.16
C ARG A 96 34.60 -14.37 45.41
N LEU A 97 33.49 -14.22 46.14
CA LEU A 97 32.15 -14.12 45.53
C LEU A 97 32.01 -12.86 44.67
N VAL A 98 32.58 -11.74 45.09
CA VAL A 98 32.63 -10.50 44.29
C VAL A 98 33.35 -10.75 42.97
N GLU A 99 34.52 -11.39 43.01
CA GLU A 99 35.29 -11.64 41.79
C GLU A 99 34.57 -12.59 40.84
N ILE A 100 34.01 -13.69 41.36
CA ILE A 100 33.20 -14.63 40.56
C ILE A 100 32.01 -13.91 39.92
N SER A 101 31.31 -13.07 40.69
CA SER A 101 30.14 -12.33 40.20
C SER A 101 30.52 -11.31 39.12
N ARG A 102 31.67 -10.64 39.23
CA ARG A 102 32.18 -9.73 38.18
C ARG A 102 32.40 -10.47 36.87
N VAL A 103 33.15 -11.55 36.92
CA VAL A 103 33.46 -12.37 35.74
C VAL A 103 32.19 -12.91 35.10
N GLU A 104 31.20 -13.33 35.90
CA GLU A 104 29.93 -13.82 35.36
C GLU A 104 29.09 -12.72 34.70
N ILE A 105 28.99 -11.54 35.31
CA ILE A 105 28.28 -10.38 34.74
C ILE A 105 28.94 -9.94 33.44
N ASP A 106 30.26 -9.81 33.43
CA ASP A 106 31.03 -9.40 32.25
C ASP A 106 30.87 -10.43 31.13
N ARG A 107 30.97 -11.74 31.43
CA ARG A 107 30.74 -12.80 30.45
C ARG A 107 29.34 -12.73 29.83
N ARG A 108 28.29 -12.62 30.65
CA ARG A 108 26.90 -12.53 30.14
C ARG A 108 26.70 -11.30 29.26
N ARG A 109 27.30 -10.17 29.65
CA ARG A 109 27.25 -8.93 28.88
C ARG A 109 27.94 -9.08 27.53
N GLU A 110 29.15 -9.61 27.51
CA GLU A 110 29.93 -9.84 26.28
C GLU A 110 29.20 -10.82 25.35
N GLU A 111 28.67 -11.93 25.88
CA GLU A 111 27.91 -12.92 25.11
C GLU A 111 26.65 -12.30 24.48
N ALA A 112 25.86 -11.55 25.26
CA ALA A 112 24.65 -10.92 24.76
C ALA A 112 24.94 -9.77 23.77
N GLN A 113 26.01 -8.98 23.98
CA GLN A 113 26.45 -7.95 23.03
C GLN A 113 26.93 -8.57 21.72
N SER A 114 27.79 -9.58 21.78
CA SER A 114 28.33 -10.28 20.61
C SER A 114 27.21 -10.86 19.74
N GLU A 115 26.20 -11.51 20.35
CA GLU A 115 25.09 -12.06 19.57
C GLU A 115 24.20 -10.99 18.94
N LEU A 116 24.01 -9.84 19.60
CA LEU A 116 23.29 -8.70 19.01
C LEU A 116 24.05 -8.10 17.83
N GLU A 117 25.37 -7.96 17.96
CA GLU A 117 26.25 -7.48 16.89
C GLU A 117 26.26 -8.46 15.70
N GLU A 118 26.42 -9.77 15.94
CA GLU A 118 26.37 -10.79 14.87
C GLU A 118 25.06 -10.75 14.06
N VAL A 119 23.93 -10.60 14.75
CA VAL A 119 22.61 -10.51 14.10
C VAL A 119 22.48 -9.20 13.32
N GLN A 120 23.02 -8.10 13.85
CA GLN A 120 23.01 -6.80 13.18
C GLN A 120 23.87 -6.83 11.92
N ASP A 121 25.09 -7.36 12.00
CA ASP A 121 26.00 -7.50 10.88
C ASP A 121 25.41 -8.40 9.79
N ALA A 122 24.76 -9.51 10.17
CA ALA A 122 24.07 -10.39 9.23
C ALA A 122 22.92 -9.68 8.50
N LEU A 123 22.16 -8.81 9.20
CA LEU A 123 21.11 -8.00 8.58
C LEU A 123 21.68 -7.00 7.58
N ASP A 124 22.79 -6.34 7.93
CA ASP A 124 23.40 -5.34 7.08
C ASP A 124 24.00 -5.98 5.81
N VAL A 125 24.66 -7.14 5.94
CA VAL A 125 25.11 -7.93 4.78
C VAL A 125 23.94 -8.36 3.90
N ALA A 126 22.88 -8.93 4.49
CA ALA A 126 21.70 -9.37 3.74
C ALA A 126 21.05 -8.21 2.97
N ARG A 127 20.96 -7.02 3.58
CA ARG A 127 20.43 -5.81 2.91
C ARG A 127 21.31 -5.33 1.77
N ILE A 128 22.64 -5.38 1.91
CA ILE A 128 23.57 -5.03 0.83
C ILE A 128 23.38 -5.99 -0.36
N GLU A 129 23.29 -7.28 -0.10
CA GLU A 129 23.07 -8.30 -1.13
C GLU A 129 21.71 -8.14 -1.81
N LEU A 130 20.65 -7.91 -1.03
CA LEU A 130 19.31 -7.65 -1.54
C LEU A 130 19.29 -6.38 -2.40
N ARG A 131 19.99 -5.32 -1.99
CA ARG A 131 20.08 -4.07 -2.76
C ARG A 131 20.76 -4.32 -4.10
N ALA A 132 21.86 -5.06 -4.10
CA ALA A 132 22.56 -5.41 -5.33
C ALA A 132 21.70 -6.27 -6.26
N ALA A 133 20.90 -7.20 -5.72
CA ALA A 133 19.97 -8.01 -6.51
C ALA A 133 18.83 -7.17 -7.10
N LEU A 134 18.27 -6.25 -6.31
CA LEU A 134 17.22 -5.33 -6.73
C LEU A 134 17.70 -4.36 -7.82
N ASP A 135 18.89 -3.79 -7.66
CA ASP A 135 19.48 -2.89 -8.65
C ASP A 135 19.74 -3.60 -9.99
N ARG A 136 20.19 -4.87 -9.94
CA ARG A 136 20.33 -5.72 -11.14
C ARG A 136 18.98 -5.96 -11.81
N TYR A 137 17.96 -6.35 -11.05
CA TYR A 137 16.61 -6.56 -11.57
C TYR A 137 16.07 -5.29 -12.25
N HIS A 138 16.11 -4.14 -11.56
CA HIS A 138 15.65 -2.86 -12.09
C HIS A 138 16.47 -2.37 -13.30
N HIS A 139 17.75 -2.72 -13.39
CA HIS A 139 18.56 -2.42 -14.57
C HIS A 139 18.02 -3.15 -15.81
N VAL A 140 17.88 -4.48 -15.74
CA VAL A 140 17.40 -5.31 -16.85
C VAL A 140 15.94 -4.97 -17.21
N ARG A 141 15.10 -4.73 -16.19
CA ARG A 141 13.71 -4.31 -16.38
C ARG A 141 13.59 -3.04 -17.21
N ARG A 142 14.41 -2.03 -16.92
CA ARG A 142 14.45 -0.76 -17.67
C ARG A 142 14.92 -0.95 -19.11
N GLU A 143 15.86 -1.87 -19.37
CA GLU A 143 16.28 -2.19 -20.74
C GLU A 143 15.15 -2.86 -21.53
N LEU A 144 14.38 -3.77 -20.91
CA LEU A 144 13.20 -4.37 -21.54
C LEU A 144 12.08 -3.36 -21.81
N ASP A 145 11.84 -2.42 -20.90
CA ASP A 145 10.83 -1.36 -21.09
C ASP A 145 11.20 -0.44 -22.26
N ARG A 146 12.50 -0.14 -22.45
CA ARG A 146 12.98 0.64 -23.61
C ARG A 146 12.70 -0.07 -24.93
N LEU A 147 12.71 -1.39 -24.94
CA LEU A 147 12.38 -2.22 -26.10
C LEU A 147 10.86 -2.41 -26.27
N GLN A 148 10.04 -1.86 -25.36
CA GLN A 148 8.57 -1.97 -25.35
C GLN A 148 8.08 -3.41 -25.41
N VAL A 149 8.80 -4.32 -24.76
CA VAL A 149 8.42 -5.73 -24.68
C VAL A 149 7.18 -5.82 -23.80
N PRO A 150 6.06 -6.42 -24.28
CA PRO A 150 4.86 -6.54 -23.47
C PRO A 150 5.15 -7.35 -22.21
N ALA A 151 4.65 -6.86 -21.07
CA ALA A 151 4.75 -7.57 -19.81
C ALA A 151 4.07 -8.93 -19.93
N ASN A 152 4.76 -9.98 -19.51
CA ASN A 152 4.22 -11.32 -19.36
C ASN A 152 4.03 -11.61 -17.85
N GLY A 153 3.38 -12.73 -17.51
CA GLY A 153 3.14 -13.08 -16.11
C GLY A 153 4.41 -13.24 -15.27
N TYR A 154 5.57 -13.53 -15.88
CA TYR A 154 6.86 -13.60 -15.20
C TYR A 154 7.39 -12.22 -14.80
N VAL A 155 7.30 -11.25 -15.71
CA VAL A 155 7.65 -9.86 -15.44
C VAL A 155 6.81 -9.30 -14.29
N GLU A 156 5.50 -9.54 -14.30
CA GLU A 156 4.61 -9.10 -13.21
C GLU A 156 4.92 -9.78 -11.86
N GLN A 157 5.39 -11.03 -11.87
CA GLN A 157 5.84 -11.71 -10.66
C GLN A 157 7.14 -11.09 -10.14
N GLY A 158 8.10 -10.83 -11.02
CA GLY A 158 9.34 -10.14 -10.67
C GLY A 158 9.11 -8.73 -10.15
N ASP A 159 8.20 -7.96 -10.77
CA ASP A 159 7.87 -6.59 -10.36
C ASP A 159 7.24 -6.59 -8.95
N ARG A 160 6.38 -7.57 -8.64
CA ARG A 160 5.84 -7.76 -7.29
C ARG A 160 6.91 -8.16 -6.27
N LEU A 161 7.83 -9.04 -6.65
CA LEU A 161 8.95 -9.44 -5.79
C LEU A 161 9.88 -8.25 -5.51
N ALA A 162 10.15 -7.41 -6.50
CA ALA A 162 10.92 -6.19 -6.33
C ALA A 162 10.24 -5.22 -5.36
N GLN A 163 8.91 -5.04 -5.46
CA GLN A 163 8.16 -4.22 -4.50
C GLN A 163 8.24 -4.76 -3.08
N LEU A 164 8.12 -6.08 -2.90
CA LEU A 164 8.27 -6.72 -1.58
C LEU A 164 9.70 -6.54 -1.04
N ALA A 165 10.70 -6.71 -1.89
CA ALA A 165 12.11 -6.51 -1.51
C ALA A 165 12.39 -5.06 -1.08
N GLU A 166 11.71 -4.08 -1.67
CA GLU A 166 11.83 -2.67 -1.27
C GLU A 166 11.39 -2.43 0.18
N GLU A 167 10.47 -3.23 0.73
CA GLU A 167 9.96 -3.10 2.11
C GLU A 167 11.05 -3.26 3.18
N HIS A 168 12.14 -3.94 2.87
CA HIS A 168 13.28 -4.15 3.78
C HIS A 168 14.13 -2.88 4.00
N PHE A 169 13.98 -1.87 3.14
CA PHE A 169 14.83 -0.68 3.14
C PHE A 169 14.19 0.49 3.90
N PRO A 170 14.94 1.17 4.79
CA PRO A 170 14.42 2.30 5.56
C PRO A 170 13.85 3.44 4.70
N GLU A 171 14.45 3.72 3.55
CA GLU A 171 14.05 4.81 2.66
C GLU A 171 12.68 4.53 2.02
N PHE A 172 12.39 3.25 1.73
CA PHE A 172 11.07 2.86 1.27
C PHE A 172 10.06 2.90 2.41
N GLN A 173 10.41 2.39 3.59
CA GLN A 173 9.52 2.42 4.76
C GLN A 173 9.11 3.84 5.14
N VAL A 174 10.03 4.82 5.06
CA VAL A 174 9.74 6.23 5.32
C VAL A 174 8.83 6.81 4.24
N ARG A 175 9.09 6.53 2.95
CA ARG A 175 8.23 6.98 1.84
C ARG A 175 6.83 6.38 1.91
N ALA A 176 6.72 5.08 2.18
CA ALA A 176 5.47 4.37 2.37
C ALA A 176 4.70 4.92 3.57
N PHE A 177 5.39 5.20 4.67
CA PHE A 177 4.78 5.84 5.84
C PHE A 177 4.30 7.27 5.56
N ALA A 178 5.08 8.07 4.84
CA ALA A 178 4.67 9.40 4.43
C ALA A 178 3.37 9.31 3.63
N ARG A 179 3.34 8.47 2.60
CA ARG A 179 2.16 8.21 1.76
C ARG A 179 0.96 7.73 2.56
N GLU A 180 1.15 6.81 3.50
CA GLU A 180 0.09 6.33 4.41
C GLU A 180 -0.52 7.49 5.21
N VAL A 181 0.30 8.38 5.77
CA VAL A 181 -0.20 9.56 6.49
C VAL A 181 -0.95 10.49 5.53
N GLU A 182 -0.47 10.64 4.29
CA GLU A 182 -1.14 11.48 3.31
C GLU A 182 -2.52 10.96 2.92
N GLU A 183 -2.60 9.68 2.56
CA GLU A 183 -3.82 8.98 2.15
C GLU A 183 -4.78 8.78 3.34
N GLY A 184 -4.24 8.63 4.56
CA GLY A 184 -5.03 8.48 5.79
C GLY A 184 -5.58 9.80 6.34
N THR A 185 -5.02 10.96 5.96
CA THR A 185 -5.45 12.28 6.44
C THR A 185 -6.97 12.54 6.24
N PRO A 186 -7.58 12.26 5.07
CA PRO A 186 -9.01 12.50 4.85
C PRO A 186 -9.91 11.55 5.65
N ALA A 187 -9.47 10.31 5.87
CA ALA A 187 -10.21 9.32 6.66
C ALA A 187 -10.10 9.59 8.17
N PHE A 188 -9.00 10.19 8.62
CA PHE A 188 -8.75 10.51 10.03
C PHE A 188 -9.86 11.36 10.65
N ALA A 189 -10.39 12.34 9.90
CA ALA A 189 -11.48 13.20 10.36
C ALA A 189 -12.80 12.44 10.62
N LYS A 190 -12.98 11.26 10.00
CA LYS A 190 -14.19 10.44 10.13
C LYS A 190 -14.13 9.47 11.31
N LEU A 191 -12.96 9.31 11.93
CA LEU A 191 -12.76 8.44 13.08
C LEU A 191 -13.36 9.04 14.36
N ASP A 192 -13.80 8.20 15.29
CA ASP A 192 -14.20 8.66 16.62
C ASP A 192 -12.99 9.18 17.41
N ARG A 193 -13.21 10.01 18.44
CA ARG A 193 -12.14 10.69 19.17
C ARG A 193 -11.11 9.72 19.77
N ARG A 194 -11.55 8.57 20.27
CA ARG A 194 -10.66 7.51 20.80
C ARG A 194 -9.83 6.84 19.68
N GLU A 195 -10.43 6.65 18.51
CA GLU A 195 -9.73 6.12 17.34
C GLU A 195 -8.72 7.13 16.80
N GLN A 196 -9.09 8.41 16.71
CA GLN A 196 -8.19 9.51 16.34
C GLN A 196 -6.98 9.59 17.27
N TYR A 197 -7.19 9.48 18.58
CA TYR A 197 -6.11 9.47 19.57
C TYR A 197 -5.16 8.30 19.38
N SER A 198 -5.68 7.08 19.29
CA SER A 198 -4.86 5.88 19.11
C SER A 198 -4.13 5.88 17.75
N GLN A 199 -4.79 6.28 16.67
CA GLN A 199 -4.17 6.41 15.35
C GLN A 199 -3.06 7.46 15.34
N MET A 200 -3.27 8.61 16.00
CA MET A 200 -2.24 9.63 16.13
C MET A 200 -1.04 9.14 16.95
N ARG A 201 -1.27 8.39 18.03
CA ARG A 201 -0.20 7.71 18.79
C ARG A 201 0.62 6.76 17.91
N ILE A 202 -0.04 5.96 17.06
CA ILE A 202 0.65 5.04 16.14
C ILE A 202 1.53 5.83 15.17
N TRP A 203 0.99 6.87 14.52
CA TRP A 203 1.75 7.67 13.55
C TRP A 203 2.92 8.41 14.18
N ILE A 204 2.73 9.08 15.32
CA ILE A 204 3.84 9.78 15.98
C ILE A 204 4.88 8.80 16.53
N GLY A 205 4.46 7.64 17.05
CA GLY A 205 5.35 6.58 17.51
C GLY A 205 6.22 6.04 16.39
N ARG A 206 5.62 5.74 15.22
CA ARG A 206 6.36 5.30 14.02
C ARG A 206 7.33 6.38 13.52
N LEU A 207 6.90 7.63 13.48
CA LEU A 207 7.76 8.75 13.11
C LEU A 207 8.98 8.85 14.03
N ARG A 208 8.78 8.75 15.34
CA ARG A 208 9.87 8.79 16.33
C ARG A 208 10.81 7.61 16.16
N ARG A 209 10.26 6.41 15.98
CA ARG A 209 11.04 5.21 15.69
C ARG A 209 11.97 5.43 14.49
N PHE A 210 11.45 5.98 13.38
CA PHE A 210 12.28 6.30 12.21
C PHE A 210 13.33 7.38 12.51
N GLN A 211 13.01 8.41 13.28
CA GLN A 211 13.99 9.45 13.66
C GLN A 211 15.14 8.89 14.53
N HIS A 212 14.84 7.94 15.41
CA HIS A 212 15.84 7.29 16.27
C HIS A 212 16.67 6.23 15.56
N ALA A 213 16.21 5.73 14.41
CA ALA A 213 16.95 4.78 13.57
C ALA A 213 18.14 5.41 12.81
N GLY A 214 18.38 6.72 12.95
CA GLY A 214 19.46 7.42 12.26
C GLY A 214 19.24 7.59 10.75
N PRO A 215 18.10 8.15 10.30
CA PRO A 215 17.78 8.27 8.88
C PRO A 215 18.76 9.20 8.15
N GLY A 216 18.91 9.01 6.84
CA GLY A 216 19.67 9.90 5.95
C GLY A 216 19.03 11.28 5.81
N GLU A 217 19.66 12.18 5.06
CA GLU A 217 19.23 13.57 4.92
C GLU A 217 17.86 13.69 4.22
N GLU A 218 17.66 12.93 3.14
CA GLU A 218 16.39 12.92 2.39
C GLU A 218 15.24 12.36 3.24
N GLU A 219 15.47 11.29 3.99
CA GLU A 219 14.47 10.71 4.89
C GLU A 219 14.16 11.66 6.05
N ARG A 220 15.14 12.40 6.56
CA ARG A 220 14.90 13.43 7.60
C ARG A 220 13.97 14.52 7.10
N ASP A 221 14.16 15.00 5.88
CA ASP A 221 13.31 16.02 5.29
C ASP A 221 11.87 15.52 5.10
N GLN A 222 11.72 14.28 4.63
CA GLN A 222 10.41 13.63 4.53
C GLN A 222 9.74 13.48 5.91
N LEU A 223 10.47 12.97 6.90
CA LEU A 223 9.96 12.82 8.27
C LEU A 223 9.60 14.17 8.91
N GLU A 224 10.33 15.25 8.63
CA GLU A 224 10.00 16.60 9.10
C GLU A 224 8.74 17.14 8.40
N GLY A 225 8.53 16.80 7.12
CA GLY A 225 7.27 17.04 6.41
C GLY A 225 6.09 16.33 7.07
N VAL A 226 6.25 15.02 7.35
CA VAL A 226 5.23 14.23 8.06
C VAL A 226 4.98 14.78 9.46
N PHE A 227 6.02 15.16 10.21
CA PHE A 227 5.88 15.74 11.55
C PHE A 227 5.01 17.00 11.52
N ARG A 228 5.30 17.94 10.61
CA ARG A 228 4.49 19.17 10.44
C ARG A 228 3.03 18.84 10.13
N ARG A 229 2.78 17.83 9.31
CA ARG A 229 1.42 17.37 8.96
C ARG A 229 0.70 16.77 10.17
N LEU A 230 1.35 15.90 10.94
CA LEU A 230 0.79 15.32 12.17
C LEU A 230 0.48 16.40 13.22
N VAL A 231 1.35 17.39 13.37
CA VAL A 231 1.10 18.55 14.25
C VAL A 231 -0.12 19.34 13.79
N SER A 232 -0.26 19.58 12.49
CA SER A 232 -1.43 20.26 11.92
C SER A 232 -2.72 19.48 12.18
N LEU A 233 -2.72 18.18 11.89
CA LEU A 233 -3.85 17.27 12.15
C LEU A 233 -4.24 17.23 13.63
N SER A 234 -3.25 17.13 14.53
CA SER A 234 -3.47 17.14 15.98
C SER A 234 -4.13 18.43 16.47
N LYS A 235 -3.73 19.59 15.92
CA LYS A 235 -4.36 20.88 16.23
C LYS A 235 -5.77 21.01 15.67
N GLN A 236 -6.06 20.42 14.51
CA GLN A 236 -7.37 20.52 13.86
C GLN A 236 -8.44 19.67 14.54
N HIS A 237 -8.08 18.45 14.96
CA HIS A 237 -9.04 17.48 15.50
C HIS A 237 -8.99 17.32 17.03
N GLU A 238 -7.97 17.88 17.69
CA GLU A 238 -7.78 17.83 19.14
C GLU A 238 -8.01 16.44 19.76
N PRO A 239 -7.30 15.40 19.26
CA PRO A 239 -7.53 14.02 19.68
C PRO A 239 -7.18 13.78 21.16
N GLY A 240 -6.32 14.62 21.75
CA GLY A 240 -5.88 14.56 23.14
C GLY A 240 -4.42 14.96 23.29
N TYR A 241 -3.94 15.04 24.54
CA TYR A 241 -2.53 15.27 24.82
C TYR A 241 -1.71 14.00 24.51
N ILE A 242 -0.69 14.13 23.66
CA ILE A 242 0.17 13.02 23.24
C ILE A 242 1.64 13.41 23.52
N GLU A 243 2.24 12.75 24.50
CA GLU A 243 3.61 13.03 24.99
C GLU A 243 4.68 12.88 23.91
N ALA A 244 4.47 11.94 22.97
CA ALA A 244 5.40 11.64 21.89
C ALA A 244 5.59 12.80 20.88
N PHE A 245 4.76 13.85 20.91
CA PHE A 245 5.06 15.08 20.17
C PHE A 245 6.26 15.84 20.74
N ASN A 246 6.58 15.66 22.03
CA ASN A 246 7.80 16.20 22.62
C ASN A 246 9.02 15.45 22.08
N ARG A 247 10.00 16.19 21.56
CA ARG A 247 11.26 15.61 21.04
C ARG A 247 12.13 14.97 22.13
N GLN A 248 11.92 15.34 23.39
CA GLN A 248 12.66 14.80 24.53
C GLN A 248 12.02 13.55 25.14
N TYR A 249 10.84 13.14 24.65
CA TYR A 249 10.18 11.94 25.14
C TYR A 249 10.94 10.69 24.65
N VAL A 250 11.38 9.87 25.60
CA VAL A 250 12.07 8.61 25.33
C VAL A 250 11.17 7.48 25.80
N ALA A 251 10.92 6.53 24.90
CA ALA A 251 10.15 5.34 25.17
C ALA A 251 10.68 4.19 24.33
N ASP A 252 10.34 2.96 24.70
CA ASP A 252 10.39 1.84 23.77
C ASP A 252 9.29 2.06 22.72
N TRP A 253 9.70 2.53 21.55
CA TRP A 253 8.79 2.88 20.48
C TRP A 253 8.00 1.68 19.93
N GLU A 254 8.58 0.48 19.95
CA GLU A 254 7.87 -0.72 19.49
C GLU A 254 6.76 -1.09 20.48
N ALA A 255 7.06 -1.09 21.78
CA ALA A 255 6.03 -1.30 22.82
C ALA A 255 4.96 -0.20 22.77
N TYR A 256 5.36 1.06 22.60
CA TYR A 256 4.44 2.20 22.49
C TYR A 256 3.49 2.07 21.30
N ILE A 257 3.99 1.68 20.14
CA ILE A 257 3.17 1.47 18.92
C ILE A 257 2.24 0.27 19.13
N ALA A 258 2.72 -0.82 19.73
CA ALA A 258 1.92 -2.01 20.00
C ALA A 258 0.74 -1.70 20.93
N GLU A 259 0.97 -0.96 22.02
CA GLU A 259 -0.07 -0.52 22.94
C GLU A 259 -1.10 0.38 22.23
N ALA A 260 -0.63 1.32 21.39
CA ALA A 260 -1.50 2.20 20.62
C ALA A 260 -2.35 1.43 19.57
N ARG A 261 -1.79 0.38 18.95
CA ARG A 261 -2.52 -0.52 18.05
C ARG A 261 -3.62 -1.30 18.76
N GLU A 262 -3.34 -1.84 19.95
CA GLU A 262 -4.37 -2.52 20.73
C GLU A 262 -5.46 -1.54 21.21
N SER A 263 -5.06 -0.32 21.61
CA SER A 263 -6.01 0.75 21.96
C SER A 263 -6.90 1.15 20.78
N LEU A 264 -6.35 1.19 19.56
CA LEU A 264 -7.12 1.45 18.34
C LEU A 264 -8.11 0.30 18.09
N ARG A 265 -7.66 -0.96 18.20
CA ARG A 265 -8.52 -2.13 18.03
C ARG A 265 -9.72 -2.10 18.98
N GLN A 266 -9.46 -1.83 20.26
CA GLN A 266 -10.51 -1.71 21.27
C GLN A 266 -11.46 -0.55 20.97
N ALA A 267 -10.92 0.62 20.61
CA ALA A 267 -11.72 1.80 20.26
C ALA A 267 -12.63 1.54 19.04
N SER A 268 -12.12 0.87 17.99
CA SER A 268 -12.91 0.51 16.81
C SER A 268 -13.97 -0.53 17.10
N GLU A 269 -13.69 -1.53 17.95
CA GLU A 269 -14.69 -2.49 18.41
C GLU A 269 -15.78 -1.82 19.28
N GLU A 270 -15.42 -0.84 20.10
CA GLU A 270 -16.36 -0.02 20.88
C GLU A 270 -17.20 0.87 19.97
N ALA A 271 -16.59 1.54 18.99
CA ALA A 271 -17.27 2.38 18.03
C ALA A 271 -18.25 1.58 17.17
N ARG A 272 -17.87 0.37 16.74
CA ARG A 272 -18.76 -0.56 16.03
C ARG A 272 -19.95 -0.95 16.90
N ARG A 273 -19.71 -1.38 18.14
CA ARG A 273 -20.78 -1.73 19.10
C ARG A 273 -21.71 -0.55 19.38
N ASN A 274 -21.17 0.66 19.50
CA ASN A 274 -21.97 1.86 19.74
C ASN A 274 -22.84 2.24 18.54
N ARG A 275 -22.36 2.04 17.30
CA ARG A 275 -23.18 2.22 16.08
C ARG A 275 -24.31 1.20 16.01
N GLU A 276 -24.02 -0.08 16.29
CA GLU A 276 -25.01 -1.16 16.38
C GLU A 276 -26.08 -0.87 17.45
N LEU A 277 -25.68 -0.35 18.62
CA LEU A 277 -26.60 0.00 19.72
C LEU A 277 -27.45 1.25 19.46
N ARG A 278 -26.96 2.20 18.66
CA ARG A 278 -27.68 3.43 18.32
C ARG A 278 -28.73 3.23 17.23
N GLY A 279 -28.78 2.06 16.60
CA GLY A 279 -29.65 1.81 15.46
C GLY A 279 -29.33 2.75 14.28
N GLU A 280 -28.11 3.29 14.24
CA GLU A 280 -27.59 3.94 13.05
C GLU A 280 -27.48 2.82 12.01
N GLU A 281 -28.41 2.81 11.05
CA GLU A 281 -28.27 1.96 9.87
C GLU A 281 -26.84 2.14 9.36
N PRO A 282 -26.10 1.04 9.13
CA PRO A 282 -24.73 1.15 8.65
C PRO A 282 -24.77 2.03 7.42
N ALA A 283 -24.04 3.16 7.46
CA ALA A 283 -23.79 3.98 6.29
C ALA A 283 -23.49 3.01 5.15
N GLU A 284 -24.33 3.03 4.11
CA GLU A 284 -24.38 2.06 3.00
C GLU A 284 -23.01 1.42 2.81
N SER A 285 -22.91 0.15 3.18
CA SER A 285 -21.64 -0.56 3.28
C SER A 285 -20.83 -0.39 1.99
N ASP A 286 -19.50 -0.38 2.08
CA ASP A 286 -18.63 -0.42 0.89
C ASP A 286 -19.02 -1.57 -0.05
N HIS A 287 -19.69 -2.62 0.44
CA HIS A 287 -20.33 -3.66 -0.37
C HIS A 287 -21.51 -3.15 -1.20
N SER A 288 -22.42 -2.35 -0.64
CA SER A 288 -23.52 -1.77 -1.41
C SER A 288 -23.01 -0.73 -2.43
N GLN A 289 -21.94 0.00 -2.11
CA GLN A 289 -21.28 0.89 -3.08
C GLN A 289 -20.52 0.11 -4.16
N ALA A 290 -19.84 -0.97 -3.81
CA ALA A 290 -19.16 -1.84 -4.76
C ALA A 290 -20.15 -2.54 -5.70
N GLU A 291 -21.26 -3.06 -5.19
CA GLU A 291 -22.35 -3.65 -5.99
C GLU A 291 -22.97 -2.62 -6.93
N ARG A 292 -23.17 -1.37 -6.47
CA ARG A 292 -23.65 -0.27 -7.33
C ARG A 292 -22.62 0.12 -8.40
N GLN A 293 -21.32 0.16 -8.06
CA GLN A 293 -20.26 0.47 -9.03
C GLN A 293 -20.09 -0.65 -10.05
N GLU A 294 -20.17 -1.91 -9.64
CA GLU A 294 -20.10 -3.07 -10.53
C GLU A 294 -21.33 -3.12 -11.44
N SER A 295 -22.52 -2.89 -10.90
CA SER A 295 -23.76 -2.77 -11.69
C SER A 295 -23.65 -1.65 -12.72
N ARG A 296 -23.06 -0.51 -12.35
CA ARG A 296 -22.83 0.62 -13.27
C ARG A 296 -21.85 0.29 -14.38
N ARG A 297 -20.72 -0.38 -14.07
CA ARG A 297 -19.74 -0.84 -15.07
C ARG A 297 -20.34 -1.85 -16.05
N LEU A 298 -21.12 -2.82 -15.55
CA LEU A 298 -21.81 -3.80 -16.40
C LEU A 298 -22.82 -3.12 -17.32
N ALA A 299 -23.50 -2.10 -16.83
CA ALA A 299 -24.48 -1.37 -17.61
C ALA A 299 -23.83 -0.43 -18.65
N GLU A 300 -22.65 0.15 -18.38
CA GLU A 300 -21.82 0.86 -19.37
C GLU A 300 -21.34 -0.07 -20.48
N GLN A 301 -20.84 -1.27 -20.13
CA GLN A 301 -20.45 -2.29 -21.12
C GLN A 301 -21.64 -2.75 -21.98
N ALA A 302 -22.83 -2.89 -21.38
CA ALA A 302 -24.04 -3.24 -22.11
C ALA A 302 -24.51 -2.10 -23.03
N LEU A 303 -24.29 -0.83 -22.66
CA LEU A 303 -24.57 0.34 -23.50
C LEU A 303 -23.60 0.41 -24.68
N GLU A 304 -22.32 0.12 -24.49
CA GLU A 304 -21.35 -0.04 -25.58
C GLU A 304 -21.71 -1.22 -26.50
N HIS A 305 -22.15 -2.34 -25.93
CA HIS A 305 -22.61 -3.49 -26.72
C HIS A 305 -23.86 -3.14 -27.55
N LEU A 306 -24.77 -2.35 -26.99
CA LEU A 306 -25.95 -1.84 -27.70
C LEU A 306 -25.53 -0.90 -28.84
N LYS A 307 -24.60 0.05 -28.61
CA LYS A 307 -24.01 0.89 -29.67
C LYS A 307 -23.38 0.03 -30.79
N ALA A 308 -22.68 -1.04 -30.44
CA ALA A 308 -22.07 -1.97 -31.40
C ALA A 308 -23.10 -2.79 -32.20
N LEU A 309 -24.16 -3.31 -31.56
CA LEU A 309 -25.26 -4.02 -32.23
C LEU A 309 -26.01 -3.12 -33.23
N LEU A 310 -26.11 -1.82 -32.94
CA LEU A 310 -26.71 -0.85 -33.84
C LEU A 310 -25.86 -0.63 -35.10
N LEU A 311 -24.53 -0.64 -34.97
CA LEU A 311 -23.56 -0.49 -36.07
C LEU A 311 -23.48 -1.72 -37.00
N ILE A 312 -23.81 -2.92 -36.53
CA ILE A 312 -23.76 -4.14 -37.35
C ILE A 312 -24.98 -4.21 -38.28
N ARG A 313 -24.72 -4.36 -39.60
CA ARG A 313 -25.73 -4.71 -40.61
C ARG A 313 -26.07 -6.20 -40.47
N HIS A 314 -27.21 -6.50 -39.85
CA HIS A 314 -27.79 -7.84 -39.82
C HIS A 314 -28.87 -7.98 -40.90
N ASP A 315 -28.97 -9.16 -41.50
CA ASP A 315 -29.91 -9.46 -42.59
C ASP A 315 -31.35 -9.74 -42.12
N ASP A 316 -31.61 -9.93 -40.81
CA ASP A 316 -32.95 -10.12 -40.25
C ASP A 316 -33.32 -9.04 -39.21
N PRO A 317 -34.30 -8.16 -39.51
CA PRO A 317 -34.72 -7.06 -38.63
C PRO A 317 -35.41 -7.52 -37.34
N LYS A 318 -36.06 -8.69 -37.32
CA LYS A 318 -36.75 -9.18 -36.11
C LYS A 318 -35.75 -9.67 -35.05
N ALA A 319 -34.77 -10.45 -35.48
CA ALA A 319 -33.69 -10.92 -34.60
C ALA A 319 -32.87 -9.76 -34.01
N LYS A 320 -32.69 -8.68 -34.79
CA LYS A 320 -32.04 -7.44 -34.32
C LYS A 320 -32.87 -6.73 -33.25
N ALA A 321 -34.19 -6.60 -33.45
CA ALA A 321 -35.09 -5.98 -32.48
C ALA A 321 -35.20 -6.77 -31.17
N ASP A 322 -35.15 -8.11 -31.22
CA ASP A 322 -35.19 -8.97 -30.03
C ASP A 322 -33.92 -8.83 -29.19
N ARG A 323 -32.73 -8.90 -29.82
CA ARG A 323 -31.45 -8.70 -29.13
C ARG A 323 -31.29 -7.29 -28.59
N PHE A 324 -31.79 -6.29 -29.31
CA PHE A 324 -31.82 -4.91 -28.86
C PHE A 324 -32.64 -4.75 -27.58
N ARG A 325 -33.85 -5.32 -27.54
CA ARG A 325 -34.73 -5.29 -26.36
C ARG A 325 -34.12 -6.01 -25.16
N GLU A 326 -33.55 -7.20 -25.38
CA GLU A 326 -32.88 -7.96 -24.31
C GLU A 326 -31.71 -7.16 -23.70
N THR A 327 -30.86 -6.58 -24.55
CA THR A 327 -29.71 -5.78 -24.10
C THR A 327 -30.17 -4.51 -23.37
N LEU A 328 -31.18 -3.83 -23.90
CA LEU A 328 -31.73 -2.60 -23.29
C LEU A 328 -32.41 -2.88 -21.94
N SER A 329 -33.08 -4.03 -21.78
CA SER A 329 -33.67 -4.42 -20.50
C SER A 329 -32.61 -4.53 -19.39
N ARG A 330 -31.46 -5.15 -19.70
CA ARG A 330 -30.34 -5.27 -18.75
C ARG A 330 -29.73 -3.90 -18.40
N VAL A 331 -29.65 -2.99 -19.37
CA VAL A 331 -29.18 -1.62 -19.13
C VAL A 331 -30.16 -0.89 -18.20
N VAL A 332 -31.47 -0.97 -18.44
CA VAL A 332 -32.48 -0.28 -17.61
C VAL A 332 -32.54 -0.85 -16.18
N GLU A 333 -32.32 -2.15 -16.00
CA GLU A 333 -32.25 -2.78 -14.67
C GLU A 333 -31.01 -2.34 -13.87
N GLY A 334 -29.86 -2.11 -14.52
CA GLY A 334 -28.59 -1.78 -13.86
C GLY A 334 -28.26 -0.28 -13.74
N TYR A 335 -28.73 0.55 -14.67
CA TYR A 335 -28.32 1.96 -14.79
C TYR A 335 -29.19 2.94 -13.96
N GLY A 336 -30.36 2.51 -13.51
CA GLY A 336 -31.29 3.38 -12.77
C GLY A 336 -32.18 4.24 -13.69
N PRO A 337 -32.61 5.45 -13.26
CA PRO A 337 -33.51 6.28 -14.07
C PRO A 337 -32.85 6.69 -15.40
N PRO A 338 -33.62 6.77 -16.50
CA PRO A 338 -33.07 7.04 -17.84
C PRO A 338 -32.39 8.41 -17.88
N ASP A 339 -31.14 8.45 -18.31
CA ASP A 339 -30.33 9.64 -18.51
C ASP A 339 -30.30 10.07 -19.99
N GLU A 340 -29.75 11.26 -20.25
CA GLU A 340 -29.71 11.89 -21.58
C GLU A 340 -28.97 11.03 -22.61
N GLU A 341 -27.89 10.34 -22.21
CA GLU A 341 -27.09 9.51 -23.11
C GLU A 341 -27.83 8.25 -23.57
N LEU A 342 -28.56 7.58 -22.65
CA LEU A 342 -29.39 6.43 -23.00
C LEU A 342 -30.57 6.84 -23.89
N ILE A 343 -31.16 8.01 -23.64
CA ILE A 343 -32.26 8.57 -24.44
C ILE A 343 -31.79 8.81 -25.88
N ASP A 344 -30.61 9.40 -26.08
CA ASP A 344 -30.07 9.71 -27.41
C ASP A 344 -29.76 8.46 -28.24
N VAL A 345 -29.19 7.42 -27.63
CA VAL A 345 -28.87 6.16 -28.31
C VAL A 345 -30.14 5.42 -28.75
N VAL A 346 -31.19 5.47 -27.94
CA VAL A 346 -32.43 4.71 -28.15
C VAL A 346 -33.46 5.51 -28.98
N ARG A 347 -33.29 6.82 -29.13
CA ARG A 347 -34.20 7.74 -29.86
C ARG A 347 -34.60 7.22 -31.24
N GLY A 348 -33.61 6.76 -32.03
CA GLY A 348 -33.81 6.24 -33.39
C GLY A 348 -34.51 4.87 -33.48
N TYR A 349 -34.69 4.18 -32.35
CA TYR A 349 -35.25 2.83 -32.27
C TYR A 349 -36.53 2.76 -31.43
N ARG A 350 -37.22 3.90 -31.29
CA ARG A 350 -38.48 4.03 -30.56
C ARG A 350 -39.52 2.96 -30.91
N GLU A 351 -39.61 2.60 -32.18
CA GLU A 351 -40.56 1.59 -32.68
C GLU A 351 -40.30 0.18 -32.12
N TRP A 352 -39.09 -0.09 -31.64
CA TRP A 352 -38.71 -1.39 -31.08
C TRP A 352 -38.95 -1.48 -29.56
N LEU A 353 -39.30 -0.38 -28.90
CA LEU A 353 -39.59 -0.30 -27.46
C LEU A 353 -41.01 -0.79 -27.12
N THR A 354 -41.24 -2.08 -27.31
CA THR A 354 -42.52 -2.74 -27.04
C THR A 354 -42.42 -3.56 -25.77
N GLY A 355 -43.21 -3.20 -24.74
CA GLY A 355 -43.24 -3.91 -23.46
C GLY A 355 -43.52 -3.00 -22.25
N PRO A 356 -44.12 -3.50 -21.16
CA PRO A 356 -44.35 -2.74 -19.92
C PRO A 356 -43.06 -2.24 -19.24
N GLU A 357 -41.96 -2.98 -19.38
CA GLU A 357 -40.63 -2.69 -18.82
C GLU A 357 -40.02 -1.39 -19.37
N PHE A 358 -40.34 -1.00 -20.60
CA PHE A 358 -39.84 0.24 -21.23
C PHE A 358 -40.77 1.44 -21.04
N ARG A 359 -41.77 1.38 -20.15
CA ARG A 359 -42.72 2.49 -19.94
C ARG A 359 -42.05 3.75 -19.42
N SER A 360 -41.10 3.60 -18.49
CA SER A 360 -40.33 4.72 -17.92
C SER A 360 -39.49 5.43 -19.00
N LEU A 361 -38.81 4.64 -19.84
CA LEU A 361 -37.97 5.13 -20.93
C LEU A 361 -38.79 5.82 -22.03
N ARG A 362 -39.97 5.29 -22.38
CA ARG A 362 -40.90 5.93 -23.32
C ARG A 362 -41.39 7.29 -22.80
N ASN A 363 -41.76 7.36 -21.53
CA ASN A 363 -42.19 8.62 -20.91
C ASN A 363 -41.06 9.65 -20.81
N ALA A 364 -39.80 9.22 -20.75
CA ALA A 364 -38.63 10.09 -20.78
C ALA A 364 -38.33 10.60 -22.21
N LEU A 365 -38.40 9.71 -23.21
CA LEU A 365 -38.33 10.06 -24.63
C LEU A 365 -39.41 11.06 -25.05
N ASP A 366 -40.65 10.90 -24.55
CA ASP A 366 -41.76 11.81 -24.82
C ASP A 366 -41.54 13.21 -24.24
N ARG A 367 -40.90 13.31 -23.07
CA ARG A 367 -40.51 14.59 -22.48
C ARG A 367 -39.38 15.26 -23.26
N TYR A 368 -38.36 14.49 -23.64
CA TYR A 368 -37.23 15.00 -24.43
C TYR A 368 -37.64 15.48 -25.83
N SER A 369 -38.60 14.79 -26.46
CA SER A 369 -39.12 15.16 -27.78
C SER A 369 -40.04 16.40 -27.74
N ALA A 370 -40.57 16.76 -26.57
CA ALA A 370 -41.44 17.92 -26.39
C ALA A 370 -40.66 19.22 -26.10
N ASP A 371 -39.40 19.13 -25.67
CA ASP A 371 -38.52 20.26 -25.37
C ASP A 371 -37.63 20.70 -26.56
N GLU A 372 -37.77 20.06 -27.73
CA GLU A 372 -36.98 20.39 -28.94
C GLU A 372 -37.71 21.50 -29.76
N PRO A 373 -37.10 22.68 -30.00
CA PRO A 373 -37.71 23.72 -30.83
C PRO A 373 -37.81 23.25 -32.30
N PRO A 374 -38.87 23.62 -33.04
CA PRO A 374 -39.08 23.14 -34.39
C PRO A 374 -37.93 23.53 -35.31
N ALA A 375 -37.34 22.55 -35.99
CA ALA A 375 -36.35 22.75 -37.03
C ALA A 375 -37.00 23.48 -38.22
N ASP A 376 -36.73 24.77 -38.32
CA ASP A 376 -37.12 25.63 -39.43
C ASP A 376 -36.30 25.26 -40.69
N GLY A 377 -36.97 25.15 -41.84
CA GLY A 377 -36.29 24.88 -43.11
C GLY A 377 -37.10 24.11 -44.16
N SER A 378 -38.32 24.56 -44.48
CA SER A 378 -38.89 24.33 -45.81
C SER A 378 -38.89 25.66 -46.58
N PRO A 379 -38.38 25.70 -47.82
CA PRO A 379 -38.09 26.95 -48.52
C PRO A 379 -39.39 27.62 -48.97
N ALA A 380 -39.57 28.87 -48.54
CA ALA A 380 -40.65 29.72 -49.01
C ALA A 380 -40.37 30.19 -50.45
N ASP A 381 -41.41 30.03 -51.28
CA ASP A 381 -41.65 30.69 -52.56
C ASP A 381 -40.96 32.05 -52.74
N GLU A 382 -40.03 32.11 -53.70
CA GLU A 382 -39.75 33.35 -54.44
C GLU A 382 -40.77 33.49 -55.57
N ALA A 383 -41.78 34.33 -55.34
CA ALA A 383 -42.58 34.93 -56.40
C ALA A 383 -42.69 36.45 -56.17
N THR A 384 -41.88 37.18 -56.95
CA THR A 384 -42.26 38.40 -57.68
C THR A 384 -42.89 39.55 -56.89
N THR A 385 -42.19 40.70 -56.79
CA THR A 385 -42.62 41.99 -57.39
C THR A 385 -41.64 43.13 -57.09
N ALA A 386 -41.01 43.67 -58.15
CA ALA A 386 -40.96 45.09 -58.55
C ALA A 386 -39.79 45.33 -59.51
#